data_AF-A0A930WE89-F1
#
_entry.id   AF-A0A930WE89-F1
#
_cell.length_a   1.000
_cell.length_b   1.000
_cell.length_c   1.000
_cell.angle_alpha   90.00
_cell.angle_beta   90.00
_cell.angle_gamma   90.00
#
_symmetry.space_group_name_H-M   'P 1'
#
loop_
_entity.id
_entity.type
_entity.pdbx_description
1 polymer ?
#
loop_
_entity_poly.entity_id
_entity_poly.type
_entity_poly.pdbx_seq_one_letter_code
_entity_poly.pdbx_strand_id
1 'polypeptide(L)'
;MYAIYKQKKYDAELRLGKDVTLYSYVKEEGFENYVDPWGRESDDFFSKKMDIHELDYLYRIVYEIQYKGHFFDVMSYMNRKLIDKDLFVLNAGIEKYPLIEKLGFEVYDKGQWWKEIGRKDIEAIKIIEEPEGIFKDQGLKVKILEGKAIDEFLASVEE
;
A
#
# COMPACT_ATOMS: atom_id res chain seq x y z
N MET A 1 4.71 2.63 1.42
CA MET A 1 5.83 1.83 0.87
C MET A 1 6.73 1.46 2.03
N TYR A 2 7.59 0.46 1.88
CA TYR A 2 8.55 0.11 2.93
C TYR A 2 9.94 -0.08 2.34
N ALA A 3 10.96 0.17 3.15
CA ALA A 3 12.35 -0.08 2.82
C ALA A 3 12.93 -1.14 3.76
N ILE A 4 13.91 -1.88 3.26
CA ILE A 4 14.79 -2.69 4.09
C ILE A 4 16.12 -1.94 4.19
N TYR A 5 16.53 -1.64 5.42
CA TYR A 5 17.82 -1.02 5.72
C TYR A 5 18.49 -1.77 6.85
N LYS A 6 19.73 -2.23 6.63
CA LYS A 6 20.46 -3.08 7.58
C LYS A 6 19.62 -4.27 8.04
N GLN A 7 18.94 -4.92 7.10
CA GLN A 7 18.06 -6.08 7.32
C GLN A 7 16.81 -5.81 8.19
N LYS A 8 16.49 -4.56 8.51
CA LYS A 8 15.28 -4.17 9.23
C LYS A 8 14.29 -3.49 8.28
N LYS A 9 13.01 -3.74 8.50
CA LYS A 9 11.90 -3.12 7.75
C LYS A 9 11.52 -1.78 8.37
N TYR A 10 11.42 -0.75 7.54
CA TYR A 10 10.98 0.59 7.92
C TYR A 10 9.88 1.06 6.97
N ASP A 11 8.94 1.85 7.49
CA ASP A 11 8.11 2.68 6.63
C ASP A 11 8.98 3.69 5.91
N ALA A 12 8.66 3.94 4.65
CA ALA A 12 9.49 4.75 3.79
C ALA A 12 8.69 5.71 2.91
N GLU A 13 9.37 6.76 2.45
CA GLU A 13 8.92 7.65 1.39
C GLU A 13 10.06 7.88 0.40
N LEU A 14 9.82 7.67 -0.90
CA LEU A 14 10.76 7.97 -1.97
C LEU A 14 10.46 9.35 -2.55
N ARG A 15 11.43 10.25 -2.50
CA ARG A 15 11.39 11.61 -3.06
C ARG A 15 12.39 11.73 -4.20
N LEU A 16 11.96 12.37 -5.29
CA LEU A 16 12.80 12.69 -6.45
C LEU A 16 13.58 11.49 -7.04
N GLY A 17 13.07 10.27 -6.86
CA GLY A 17 13.62 9.04 -7.44
C GLY A 17 14.92 8.52 -6.81
N LYS A 18 15.47 9.21 -5.80
CA LYS A 18 16.74 8.81 -5.16
C LYS A 18 16.81 9.07 -3.66
N ASP A 19 16.07 10.06 -3.15
CA ASP A 19 16.14 10.42 -1.74
C ASP A 19 15.06 9.63 -1.00
N VAL A 20 15.45 8.84 0.00
CA VAL A 20 14.50 8.05 0.80
C VAL A 20 14.46 8.60 2.22
N THR A 21 13.25 8.76 2.74
CA THR A 21 13.02 9.01 4.16
C THR A 21 12.50 7.74 4.81
N LEU A 22 13.20 7.23 5.82
CA LEU A 22 12.75 6.14 6.68
C LEU A 22 12.05 6.72 7.91
N TYR A 23 11.05 6.00 8.42
CA TYR A 23 10.32 6.37 9.62
C TYR A 23 10.39 5.26 10.68
N SER A 24 10.40 5.66 11.96
CA SER A 24 10.46 4.76 13.09
C SER A 24 9.80 5.39 14.33
N TYR A 25 9.12 4.58 15.13
CA TYR A 25 8.66 4.98 16.47
C TYR A 25 9.71 4.72 17.57
N VAL A 26 10.89 4.23 17.19
CA VAL A 26 12.01 3.96 18.08
C VAL A 26 13.20 4.80 17.66
N LYS A 27 13.79 5.53 18.61
CA LYS A 27 14.99 6.32 18.37
C LYS A 27 16.20 5.41 18.13
N GLU A 28 16.64 5.34 16.89
CA GLU A 28 17.81 4.58 16.45
C GLU A 28 18.96 5.52 16.02
N GLU A 29 20.16 4.96 15.85
CA GLU A 29 21.33 5.74 15.43
C GLU A 29 21.14 6.40 14.06
N GLY A 30 21.31 7.72 14.02
CA GLY A 30 21.14 8.54 12.83
C GLY A 30 19.67 8.82 12.47
N PHE A 31 18.71 8.42 13.30
CA PHE A 31 17.34 8.93 13.23
C PHE A 31 17.21 10.20 14.08
N GLU A 32 16.55 11.20 13.51
CA GLU A 32 16.23 12.46 14.16
C GLU A 32 14.73 12.53 14.42
N ASN A 33 14.30 13.40 15.32
CA ASN A 33 12.88 13.62 15.56
C ASN A 33 12.20 14.04 14.25
N TYR A 34 11.05 13.46 13.95
CA TYR A 34 10.29 13.81 12.75
C TYR A 34 9.77 15.24 12.89
N VAL A 35 9.98 16.02 11.84
CA VAL A 35 9.46 17.38 11.73
C VAL A 35 8.39 17.39 10.64
N ASP A 36 7.18 17.76 11.03
CA ASP A 36 6.06 17.84 10.11
C ASP A 36 6.15 19.05 9.16
N PRO A 37 5.28 19.16 8.14
CA PRO A 37 5.30 20.29 7.21
C PRO A 37 5.10 21.68 7.83
N TRP A 38 4.64 21.77 9.07
CA TRP A 38 4.47 23.02 9.83
C TRP A 38 5.63 23.30 10.79
N GLY A 39 6.68 22.49 10.78
CA GLY A 39 7.86 22.65 11.65
C GLY A 39 7.67 22.11 13.05
N ARG A 40 6.63 21.30 13.31
CA ARG A 40 6.41 20.68 14.63
C ARG A 40 7.22 19.40 14.72
N GLU A 41 8.00 19.29 15.80
CA GLU A 41 8.83 18.14 16.10
C GLU A 41 8.03 17.11 16.92
N SER A 42 8.20 15.83 16.60
CA SER A 42 7.57 14.70 17.31
C SER A 42 8.58 14.03 18.23
N ASP A 43 8.22 13.83 19.50
CA ASP A 43 9.11 13.25 20.52
C ASP A 43 9.20 11.71 20.44
N ASP A 44 8.20 11.07 19.82
CA ASP A 44 8.00 9.63 19.74
C ASP A 44 8.03 9.09 18.30
N PHE A 45 8.19 9.97 17.32
CA PHE A 45 8.26 9.62 15.90
C PHE A 45 9.51 10.21 15.28
N PHE A 46 10.31 9.35 14.67
CA PHE A 46 11.65 9.68 14.18
C PHE A 46 11.75 9.41 12.69
N SER A 47 12.63 10.16 12.02
CA SER A 47 12.88 10.00 10.60
C SER A 47 14.37 10.04 10.28
N LYS A 48 14.74 9.40 9.18
CA LYS A 48 16.11 9.42 8.65
C LYS A 48 16.07 9.59 7.14
N LYS A 49 16.74 10.63 6.65
CA LYS A 49 16.92 10.87 5.21
C LYS A 49 18.21 10.23 4.74
N MET A 50 18.18 9.57 3.58
CA MET A 50 19.32 8.88 3.02
C MET A 50 19.19 8.67 1.51
N ASP A 51 20.27 8.25 0.88
CA ASP A 51 20.27 7.90 -0.53
C ASP A 51 19.76 6.45 -0.75
N ILE A 52 19.00 6.22 -1.82
CA ILE A 52 18.46 4.89 -2.18
C ILE A 52 19.54 3.81 -2.30
N HIS A 53 20.78 4.15 -2.66
CA HIS A 53 21.89 3.20 -2.76
C HIS A 53 22.38 2.68 -1.40
N GLU A 54 21.96 3.31 -0.30
CA GLU A 54 22.25 2.85 1.06
C GLU A 54 21.23 1.81 1.56
N LEU A 55 20.13 1.60 0.84
CA LEU A 55 19.11 0.62 1.18
C LEU A 55 19.47 -0.77 0.69
N ASP A 56 19.02 -1.79 1.43
CA ASP A 56 19.04 -3.16 0.94
C ASP A 56 17.94 -3.34 -0.13
N TYR A 57 16.75 -2.80 0.15
CA TYR A 57 15.56 -2.92 -0.72
C TYR A 57 14.57 -1.76 -0.52
N LEU A 58 13.75 -1.49 -1.54
CA LEU A 58 12.60 -0.59 -1.46
C LEU A 58 11.41 -1.20 -2.22
N TYR A 59 10.25 -1.28 -1.55
CA TYR A 59 9.04 -1.88 -2.11
C TYR A 59 7.82 -0.96 -1.97
N ARG A 60 7.06 -0.81 -3.06
CA ARG A 60 5.68 -0.35 -3.03
C ARG A 60 4.76 -1.53 -2.79
N ILE A 61 3.77 -1.37 -1.90
CA ILE A 61 2.74 -2.38 -1.70
C ILE A 61 1.53 -1.96 -2.54
N VAL A 62 1.10 -2.85 -3.42
CA VAL A 62 -0.14 -2.74 -4.20
C VAL A 62 -1.09 -3.83 -3.76
N TYR A 63 -2.37 -3.49 -3.65
CA TYR A 63 -3.42 -4.43 -3.28
C TYR A 63 -4.36 -4.62 -4.45
N GLU A 64 -4.68 -5.87 -4.74
CA GLU A 64 -5.81 -6.24 -5.58
C GLU A 64 -6.79 -7.07 -4.76
N ILE A 65 -8.09 -6.88 -5.02
CA ILE A 65 -9.16 -7.65 -4.40
C ILE A 65 -9.84 -8.49 -5.47
N GLN A 66 -10.05 -9.77 -5.16
CA GLN A 66 -10.89 -10.66 -5.96
C GLN A 66 -12.36 -10.44 -5.61
N TYR A 67 -13.13 -10.03 -6.60
CA TYR A 67 -14.58 -9.83 -6.52
C TYR A 67 -15.24 -10.52 -7.72
N LYS A 68 -16.16 -11.45 -7.45
CA LYS A 68 -16.87 -12.24 -8.48
C LYS A 68 -15.90 -12.96 -9.44
N GLY A 69 -14.83 -13.54 -8.92
CA GLY A 69 -13.83 -14.29 -9.68
C GLY A 69 -12.76 -13.45 -10.38
N HIS A 70 -12.77 -12.11 -10.25
CA HIS A 70 -11.84 -11.22 -10.95
C HIS A 70 -11.08 -10.31 -9.99
N PHE A 71 -9.78 -10.13 -10.22
CA PHE A 71 -8.96 -9.19 -9.47
C PHE A 71 -9.07 -7.75 -10.02
N PHE A 72 -9.26 -6.81 -9.09
CA PHE A 72 -9.32 -5.38 -9.33
C PHE A 72 -8.35 -4.66 -8.40
N ASP A 73 -7.76 -3.58 -8.89
CA ASP A 73 -6.92 -2.70 -8.07
C ASP A 73 -7.77 -2.06 -6.98
N VAL A 74 -7.19 -1.86 -5.80
CA VAL A 74 -7.82 -1.07 -4.74
C VAL A 74 -7.42 0.39 -4.88
N MET A 75 -8.39 1.29 -4.92
CA MET A 75 -8.15 2.73 -5.13
C MET A 75 -7.40 3.39 -3.97
N SER A 76 -7.58 2.86 -2.76
CA SER A 76 -6.95 3.37 -1.54
C SER A 76 -5.92 2.39 -0.97
N TYR A 77 -4.96 2.92 -0.23
CA TYR A 77 -4.21 2.10 0.74
C TYR A 77 -5.18 1.42 1.70
N MET A 78 -4.82 0.23 2.19
CA MET A 78 -5.55 -0.43 3.28
C MET A 78 -5.47 0.50 4.50
N ASN A 79 -6.60 1.13 4.84
CA ASN A 79 -6.68 2.14 5.88
C ASN A 79 -7.68 1.70 6.94
N ARG A 80 -7.29 1.77 8.22
CA ARG A 80 -8.12 1.35 9.35
C ARG A 80 -9.51 1.99 9.34
N LYS A 81 -9.61 3.29 9.04
CA LYS A 81 -10.88 4.03 9.01
C LYS A 81 -11.85 3.55 7.93
N LEU A 82 -11.36 3.03 6.82
CA LEU A 82 -12.20 2.46 5.75
C LEU A 82 -12.57 1.01 6.06
N ILE A 83 -11.63 0.24 6.61
CA ILE A 83 -11.84 -1.14 7.06
C ILE A 83 -12.93 -1.18 8.15
N ASP A 84 -12.88 -0.28 9.14
CA ASP A 84 -13.88 -0.19 10.20
C ASP A 84 -15.29 0.20 9.68
N LYS A 85 -15.36 0.84 8.51
CA LYS A 85 -16.61 1.16 7.80
C LYS A 85 -17.08 0.05 6.86
N ASP A 86 -16.36 -1.07 6.82
CA ASP A 86 -16.58 -2.15 5.84
C ASP A 86 -16.61 -1.63 4.39
N LEU A 87 -15.71 -0.71 4.05
CA LEU A 87 -15.68 -0.02 2.77
C LEU A 87 -14.37 -0.27 2.03
N PHE A 88 -14.46 -0.92 0.87
CA PHE A 88 -13.36 -1.13 -0.05
C PHE A 88 -13.74 -0.61 -1.43
N VAL A 89 -12.87 0.20 -2.04
CA VAL A 89 -13.11 0.79 -3.35
C VAL A 89 -12.24 0.11 -4.39
N LEU A 90 -12.87 -0.68 -5.25
CA LEU A 90 -12.24 -1.28 -6.42
C LEU A 90 -12.13 -0.26 -7.54
N ASN A 91 -11.07 -0.33 -8.33
CA ASN A 91 -10.83 0.47 -9.51
C ASN A 91 -10.57 -0.41 -10.74
N ALA A 92 -11.03 0.04 -11.89
CA ALA A 92 -10.80 -0.61 -13.17
C ALA A 92 -10.74 0.40 -14.32
N GLY A 93 -9.94 0.10 -15.33
CA GLY A 93 -9.86 0.89 -16.56
C GLY A 93 -10.79 0.38 -17.67
N ILE A 94 -10.80 1.12 -18.78
CA ILE A 94 -11.61 0.85 -19.97
C ILE A 94 -11.35 -0.53 -20.58
N GLU A 95 -10.15 -1.09 -20.40
CA GLU A 95 -9.78 -2.42 -20.89
C GLU A 95 -10.65 -3.54 -20.30
N LYS A 96 -11.28 -3.31 -19.14
CA LYS A 96 -12.22 -4.23 -18.51
C LYS A 96 -13.69 -3.84 -18.72
N TYR A 97 -14.01 -2.88 -19.61
CA TYR A 97 -15.37 -2.31 -19.76
C TYR A 97 -16.51 -3.34 -19.83
N PRO A 98 -16.46 -4.37 -20.70
CA PRO A 98 -17.56 -5.34 -20.81
C PRO A 98 -17.81 -6.16 -19.54
N LEU A 99 -16.80 -6.27 -18.67
CA LEU A 99 -16.90 -6.97 -17.39
C LEU A 99 -17.43 -6.02 -16.31
N ILE A 100 -16.87 -4.83 -16.19
CA ILE A 100 -17.23 -3.88 -15.12
C ILE A 100 -18.64 -3.30 -15.31
N GLU A 101 -19.11 -3.17 -16.56
CA GLU A 101 -20.50 -2.82 -16.86
C GLU A 101 -21.46 -3.88 -16.30
N LYS A 102 -21.15 -5.17 -16.47
CA LYS A 102 -21.95 -6.28 -15.93
C LYS A 102 -21.89 -6.37 -14.41
N LEU A 103 -20.77 -5.98 -13.81
CA LEU A 103 -20.56 -5.98 -12.36
C LEU A 103 -21.10 -4.71 -11.68
N GLY A 104 -21.64 -3.77 -12.46
CA GLY A 104 -22.27 -2.55 -11.98
C GLY A 104 -21.28 -1.57 -11.34
N PHE A 105 -20.08 -1.45 -11.92
CA PHE A 105 -19.16 -0.37 -11.56
C PHE A 105 -19.70 0.97 -12.08
N GLU A 106 -19.42 2.03 -11.34
CA GLU A 106 -19.83 3.40 -11.69
C GLU A 106 -18.67 4.16 -12.31
N VAL A 107 -18.95 5.15 -13.16
CA VAL A 107 -17.92 6.01 -13.75
C VAL A 107 -17.35 6.91 -12.67
N TYR A 108 -16.03 6.87 -12.50
CA TYR A 108 -15.30 7.78 -11.60
C TYR A 108 -14.71 8.96 -12.38
N ASP A 109 -13.98 8.67 -13.46
CA ASP A 109 -13.41 9.66 -14.38
C ASP A 109 -13.36 9.10 -15.81
N LYS A 110 -12.89 9.88 -16.78
CA LYS A 110 -12.73 9.48 -18.17
C LYS A 110 -11.86 8.23 -18.29
N GLY A 111 -12.50 7.09 -18.53
CA GLY A 111 -11.82 5.81 -18.70
C GLY A 111 -11.48 5.11 -17.38
N GLN A 112 -12.05 5.55 -16.26
CA GLN A 112 -11.88 4.93 -14.94
C GLN A 112 -13.24 4.71 -14.27
N TRP A 113 -13.40 3.52 -13.71
CA TRP A 113 -14.61 3.10 -13.01
C TRP A 113 -14.26 2.60 -11.62
N TRP A 114 -15.18 2.82 -10.70
CA TRP A 114 -15.06 2.37 -9.32
C TRP A 114 -16.22 1.48 -8.87
N LYS A 115 -15.98 0.70 -7.83
CA LYS A 115 -17.02 -0.06 -7.15
C LYS A 115 -16.73 -0.12 -5.66
N GLU A 116 -17.69 0.31 -4.86
CA GLU A 116 -17.66 0.09 -3.42
C GLU A 116 -18.18 -1.32 -3.11
N ILE A 117 -17.44 -2.05 -2.28
CA ILE A 117 -17.80 -3.37 -1.77
C ILE A 117 -17.49 -3.46 -0.27
N GLY A 118 -18.11 -4.43 0.40
CA GLY A 118 -17.78 -4.80 1.78
C GLY A 118 -17.01 -6.11 1.86
N ARG A 119 -16.51 -6.44 3.06
CA ARG A 119 -15.73 -7.64 3.36
C ARG A 119 -16.41 -8.93 2.91
N LYS A 120 -17.75 -9.00 3.00
CA LYS A 120 -18.55 -10.17 2.59
C LYS A 120 -18.42 -10.50 1.09
N ASP A 121 -18.07 -9.51 0.28
CA ASP A 121 -17.95 -9.62 -1.18
C ASP A 121 -16.52 -9.93 -1.62
N ILE A 122 -15.55 -9.85 -0.70
CA ILE A 122 -14.13 -10.15 -0.94
C ILE A 122 -13.89 -11.65 -0.90
N GLU A 123 -13.44 -12.21 -2.01
CA GLU A 123 -13.06 -13.62 -2.14
C GLU A 123 -11.59 -13.84 -1.74
N ALA A 124 -10.71 -12.95 -2.18
CA ALA A 124 -9.28 -12.98 -1.89
C ALA A 124 -8.67 -11.57 -1.89
N ILE A 125 -7.61 -11.38 -1.10
CA ILE A 125 -6.74 -10.19 -1.18
C ILE A 125 -5.38 -10.62 -1.70
N LYS A 126 -4.96 -10.03 -2.81
CA LYS A 126 -3.61 -10.18 -3.35
C LYS A 126 -2.77 -8.97 -2.95
N ILE A 127 -1.70 -9.24 -2.21
CA ILE A 127 -0.70 -8.27 -1.78
C ILE A 127 0.50 -8.43 -2.73
N ILE A 128 0.84 -7.36 -3.44
CA ILE A 128 1.94 -7.31 -4.40
C ILE A 128 2.98 -6.35 -3.85
N GLU A 129 4.19 -6.84 -3.61
CA GLU A 129 5.35 -6.00 -3.29
C GLU A 129 6.14 -5.76 -4.57
N GLU A 130 6.04 -4.54 -5.09
CA GLU A 130 6.70 -4.08 -6.30
C GLU A 130 8.02 -3.41 -5.93
N PRO A 131 9.19 -3.92 -6.38
CA PRO A 131 10.45 -3.25 -6.16
C PRO A 131 10.48 -1.88 -6.86
N GLU A 132 11.02 -0.86 -6.19
CA GLU A 132 11.05 0.51 -6.70
C GLU A 132 12.48 1.00 -6.98
N GLY A 133 12.58 2.10 -7.74
CA GLY A 133 13.86 2.75 -8.03
C GLY A 133 14.89 1.83 -8.70
N ILE A 134 16.06 1.70 -8.07
CA ILE A 134 17.16 0.85 -8.55
C ILE A 134 16.93 -0.65 -8.33
N PHE A 135 15.86 -1.04 -7.64
CA PHE A 135 15.57 -2.43 -7.29
C PHE A 135 14.59 -3.14 -8.25
N LYS A 136 14.11 -2.46 -9.29
CA LYS A 136 13.03 -2.92 -10.20
C LYS A 136 13.26 -4.30 -10.83
N ASP A 137 14.51 -4.70 -11.02
CA ASP A 137 14.86 -5.98 -11.67
C ASP A 137 14.71 -7.21 -10.76
N GLN A 138 14.36 -7.04 -9.47
CA GLN A 138 14.29 -8.13 -8.50
C GLN A 138 13.00 -8.97 -8.56
N GLY A 139 12.07 -8.61 -9.43
CA GLY A 139 10.79 -9.30 -9.60
C GLY A 139 9.78 -8.99 -8.50
N LEU A 140 8.51 -9.29 -8.81
CA LEU A 140 7.39 -9.05 -7.91
C LEU A 140 7.30 -10.14 -6.84
N LYS A 141 7.01 -9.75 -5.60
CA LYS A 141 6.59 -10.69 -4.56
C LYS A 141 5.08 -10.62 -4.44
N VAL A 142 4.41 -11.76 -4.56
CA VAL A 142 2.95 -11.84 -4.54
C VAL A 142 2.52 -12.79 -3.44
N LYS A 143 1.57 -12.34 -2.60
CA LYS A 143 0.91 -13.14 -1.58
C LYS A 143 -0.59 -13.04 -1.76
N ILE A 144 -1.30 -14.17 -1.77
CA ILE A 144 -2.77 -14.20 -1.84
C ILE A 144 -3.29 -14.67 -0.47
N LEU A 145 -4.26 -13.95 0.05
CA LEU A 145 -4.95 -14.23 1.30
C LEU A 145 -6.41 -14.61 1.01
N GLU A 146 -6.89 -15.67 1.63
CA GLU A 146 -8.23 -16.19 1.47
C GLU A 146 -8.84 -16.54 2.84
N GLY A 147 -10.18 -16.51 2.93
CA GLY A 147 -10.90 -16.89 4.13
C GLY A 147 -10.44 -16.12 5.38
N LYS A 148 -10.14 -16.85 6.46
CA LYS A 148 -9.73 -16.27 7.76
C LYS A 148 -8.44 -15.44 7.69
N ALA A 149 -7.55 -15.73 6.74
CA ALA A 149 -6.31 -14.98 6.57
C ALA A 149 -6.58 -13.53 6.15
N ILE A 150 -7.70 -13.26 5.47
CA ILE A 150 -8.14 -11.90 5.15
C ILE A 150 -8.48 -11.17 6.44
N ASP A 151 -9.25 -11.79 7.33
CA ASP A 151 -9.72 -11.16 8.57
C ASP A 151 -8.55 -10.86 9.52
N GLU A 152 -7.62 -11.79 9.64
CA GLU A 152 -6.38 -11.61 10.41
C GLU A 152 -5.53 -10.47 9.84
N PHE A 153 -5.42 -10.37 8.51
CA PHE A 153 -4.71 -9.27 7.85
C PHE A 153 -5.38 -7.92 8.09
N LEU A 154 -6.70 -7.81 7.87
CA LEU A 154 -7.44 -6.57 8.07
C LEU A 154 -7.39 -6.11 9.55
N ALA A 155 -7.38 -7.06 10.49
CA ALA A 155 -7.20 -6.76 11.91
C ALA A 155 -5.80 -6.24 12.24
N SER A 156 -4.77 -6.62 11.47
CA SER A 156 -3.39 -6.16 11.66
C SER A 156 -3.07 -4.79 11.04
N VAL A 157 -3.99 -4.22 10.26
CA VAL A 157 -3.82 -2.89 9.68
C VAL A 157 -3.94 -1.85 10.80
N GLU A 158 -2.85 -1.14 11.06
CA GLU A 158 -2.75 -0.04 12.03
C GLU A 158 -3.36 1.27 11.48
N GLU A 159 -3.56 2.26 12.36
CA GLU A 159 -4.25 3.52 12.05
C GLU A 159 -3.44 4.53 11.21
#